data_AF-A0A541BS70-F1
#
_entry.id   AF-A0A541BS70-F1
#
_cell.length_a   1.000
_cell.length_b   1.000
_cell.length_c   1.000
_cell.angle_alpha   90.00
_cell.angle_beta   90.00
_cell.angle_gamma   90.00
#
_symmetry.space_group_name_H-M   'P 1'
#
loop_
_entity.id
_entity.type
_entity.pdbx_description
1 polymer ?
#
loop_
_entity_poly.entity_id
_entity_poly.type
_entity_poly.pdbx_seq_one_letter_code
_entity_poly.pdbx_strand_id
1 'polypeptide(L)'
;MFELMFHHDLLDGAGANLRATTVPLFESLVALVEQASDRSDDSRMQAPAIQTGRHGIAVLSSNRALELVGSRRDIPVLVERAVSAHL
;
A
#
# COMPACT_ATOMS: atom_id res chain seq x y z
N MET A 1 -8.64 12.15 -0.78
CA MET A 1 -8.09 12.22 -2.15
C MET A 1 -7.03 11.13 -2.34
N PHE A 2 -7.43 9.86 -2.25
CA PHE A 2 -6.54 8.69 -2.47
C PHE A 2 -7.22 7.64 -3.38
N GLU A 3 -8.56 7.64 -3.42
CA GLU A 3 -9.35 6.92 -4.44
C GLU A 3 -8.90 7.20 -5.88
N LEU A 4 -8.30 8.37 -6.13
CA LEU A 4 -7.79 8.80 -7.43
C LEU A 4 -6.40 8.23 -7.79
N MET A 5 -5.61 7.68 -6.86
CA MET A 5 -4.28 7.13 -7.22
C MET A 5 -4.37 5.79 -7.97
N PHE A 6 -5.49 5.08 -7.84
CA PHE A 6 -5.67 3.73 -8.38
C PHE A 6 -6.87 3.57 -9.33
N HIS A 7 -7.77 4.54 -9.42
CA HIS A 7 -8.76 4.60 -10.51
C HIS A 7 -8.10 5.17 -11.77
N HIS A 8 -7.17 4.40 -12.33
CA HIS A 8 -6.51 4.74 -13.58
C HIS A 8 -7.51 4.92 -14.73
N ASP A 9 -8.62 4.18 -14.71
CA ASP A 9 -9.66 4.24 -15.74
C ASP A 9 -10.51 5.52 -15.68
N LEU A 10 -10.68 6.14 -14.50
CA LEU A 10 -11.39 7.42 -14.37
C LEU A 10 -10.52 8.63 -14.73
N LEU A 11 -9.21 8.42 -14.87
CA LEU A 11 -8.21 9.46 -15.13
C LEU A 11 -7.52 9.30 -16.48
N ASP A 12 -7.95 8.31 -17.27
CA ASP A 12 -7.49 8.12 -18.63
C ASP A 12 -7.95 9.31 -19.48
N GLY A 13 -6.98 10.06 -20.03
CA GLY A 13 -7.23 11.33 -20.72
C GLY A 13 -7.20 12.61 -19.86
N ALA A 14 -7.02 12.54 -18.55
CA ALA A 14 -6.91 13.72 -17.66
C ALA A 14 -5.54 14.43 -17.71
N GLY A 15 -4.68 14.09 -18.69
CA GLY A 15 -3.39 14.74 -18.96
C GLY A 15 -2.24 14.38 -18.01
N ALA A 16 -2.48 13.65 -16.91
CA ALA A 16 -1.48 13.38 -15.88
C ALA A 16 -0.73 12.03 -16.02
N ASN A 17 -1.03 11.21 -17.04
CA ASN A 17 -0.45 9.88 -17.30
C ASN A 17 -0.09 9.09 -16.03
N LEU A 18 -1.05 8.96 -15.12
CA LEU A 18 -0.81 8.39 -13.79
C LEU A 18 -0.32 6.95 -13.84
N ARG A 19 -0.67 6.21 -14.90
CA ARG A 19 -0.17 4.85 -15.13
C ARG A 19 1.35 4.83 -15.29
N ALA A 20 1.93 5.77 -16.04
CA ALA A 20 3.37 5.86 -16.23
C ALA A 20 4.12 6.23 -14.92
N THR A 21 3.44 6.81 -13.94
CA THR A 21 4.04 7.18 -12.65
C THR A 21 3.81 6.12 -11.57
N THR A 22 2.60 5.58 -11.46
CA THR A 22 2.22 4.64 -10.39
C THR A 22 2.79 3.24 -10.62
N VAL A 23 2.90 2.78 -11.87
CA VAL A 23 3.45 1.45 -12.18
C VAL A 23 4.91 1.32 -11.70
N PRO A 24 5.84 2.23 -12.03
CA PRO A 24 7.22 2.14 -11.53
C PRO A 24 7.34 2.17 -10.00
N LEU A 25 6.44 2.90 -9.31
CA LEU A 25 6.40 2.91 -7.85
C LEU A 25 6.00 1.54 -7.29
N PHE A 26 5.04 0.87 -7.93
CA PHE A 26 4.63 -0.47 -7.53
C PHE A 26 5.71 -1.51 -7.84
N GLU A 27 6.37 -1.41 -8.99
CA GLU A 27 7.52 -2.27 -9.34
C GLU A 27 8.65 -2.12 -8.32
N SER A 28 8.91 -0.90 -7.83
CA SER A 28 9.89 -0.66 -6.77
C SER A 28 9.52 -1.37 -5.46
N LEU A 29 8.22 -1.40 -5.12
CA LEU A 29 7.75 -2.14 -3.94
C LEU A 29 7.94 -3.66 -4.13
N VAL A 30 7.61 -4.20 -5.31
CA VAL A 30 7.83 -5.62 -5.62
C VAL A 30 9.31 -5.97 -5.48
N ALA A 31 10.21 -5.15 -6.02
CA ALA A 31 11.65 -5.38 -5.93
C ALA A 31 12.18 -5.34 -4.48
N LEU A 32 11.60 -4.50 -3.61
CA LEU A 32 11.94 -4.49 -2.18
C LEU A 32 11.45 -5.75 -1.46
N VAL A 33 10.26 -6.23 -1.80
CA VAL A 33 9.71 -7.47 -1.25
C VAL A 33 10.54 -8.67 -1.71
N GLU A 34 10.93 -8.74 -2.99
CA GLU A 34 11.81 -9.78 -3.51
C GLU A 34 13.16 -9.83 -2.78
N GLN A 35 13.72 -8.67 -2.41
CA GLN A 35 14.97 -8.61 -1.65
C GLN A 35 14.81 -9.03 -0.18
N ALA A 36 13.62 -8.87 0.39
CA ALA A 36 13.34 -9.11 1.80
C ALA A 36 12.74 -10.50 2.09
N SER A 37 12.11 -11.13 1.10
CA SER A 37 11.41 -12.40 1.24
C SER A 37 12.30 -13.58 0.84
N ASP A 38 12.39 -14.60 1.72
CA ASP A 38 13.00 -15.90 1.40
C ASP A 38 12.16 -16.72 0.39
N ARG A 39 10.91 -16.29 0.15
CA ARG A 39 9.93 -16.92 -0.75
C ARG A 39 9.83 -16.15 -2.07
N SER A 40 10.84 -16.27 -2.91
CA SER A 40 11.00 -15.51 -4.15
C SER A 40 9.80 -15.58 -5.12
N ASP A 41 8.99 -16.65 -5.08
CA ASP A 41 7.93 -16.87 -6.08
C ASP A 41 6.63 -16.10 -5.82
N ASP A 42 6.44 -15.50 -4.63
CA ASP A 42 5.17 -14.88 -4.21
C ASP A 42 5.21 -13.35 -4.08
N SER A 43 6.36 -12.71 -4.36
CA SER A 43 6.56 -11.27 -4.16
C SER A 43 5.54 -10.39 -4.91
N ARG A 44 5.07 -10.86 -6.08
CA ARG A 44 4.02 -10.19 -6.87
C ARG A 44 2.64 -10.19 -6.21
N MET A 45 2.38 -11.09 -5.27
CA MET A 45 1.14 -11.11 -4.47
C MET A 45 1.36 -10.51 -3.08
N GLN A 46 2.54 -10.67 -2.49
CA GLN A 46 2.93 -10.08 -1.21
C GLN A 46 2.94 -8.55 -1.26
N ALA A 47 3.53 -7.96 -2.31
CA ALA A 47 3.58 -6.51 -2.48
C ALA A 47 2.18 -5.83 -2.48
N PRO A 48 1.18 -6.30 -3.25
CA PRO A 48 -0.17 -5.75 -3.16
C PRO A 48 -0.82 -5.97 -1.79
N ALA A 49 -0.56 -7.08 -1.10
CA ALA A 49 -1.09 -7.33 0.24
C ALA A 49 -0.52 -6.32 1.27
N ILE A 50 0.79 -6.09 1.26
CA ILE A 50 1.47 -5.08 2.08
C ILE A 50 0.92 -3.68 1.80
N GLN A 51 0.80 -3.32 0.51
CA GLN A 51 0.29 -2.02 0.11
C GLN A 51 -1.15 -1.82 0.56
N THR A 52 -1.98 -2.86 0.48
CA THR A 52 -3.39 -2.83 0.93
C THR A 52 -3.49 -2.61 2.43
N GLY A 53 -2.70 -3.35 3.23
CA GLY A 53 -2.68 -3.17 4.68
C GLY A 53 -2.25 -1.77 5.11
N ARG A 54 -1.15 -1.26 4.51
CA ARG A 54 -0.67 0.12 4.76
C ARG A 54 -1.70 1.16 4.35
N HIS A 55 -2.36 0.96 3.21
CA HIS A 55 -3.39 1.87 2.73
C HIS A 55 -4.60 1.90 3.67
N GLY A 56 -5.08 0.75 4.13
CA GLY A 56 -6.17 0.66 5.10
C GLY A 56 -5.85 1.41 6.40
N ILE A 57 -4.64 1.25 6.93
CA ILE A 57 -4.17 1.99 8.12
C ILE A 57 -4.17 3.50 7.85
N ALA A 58 -3.69 3.93 6.68
CA ALA A 58 -3.66 5.35 6.30
C ALA A 58 -5.08 5.95 6.20
N VAL A 59 -6.03 5.24 5.60
CA VAL A 59 -7.44 5.67 5.47
C VAL A 59 -8.13 5.74 6.84
N LEU A 60 -7.96 4.70 7.67
CA LEU A 60 -8.52 4.70 9.02
C LEU A 60 -7.90 5.82 9.88
N SER A 61 -6.61 6.10 9.70
CA SER A 61 -5.94 7.22 10.38
C SER A 61 -6.44 8.58 9.88
N SER A 62 -6.58 8.79 8.56
CA SER A 62 -6.99 10.07 7.99
C SER A 62 -8.42 10.44 8.38
N ASN A 63 -9.28 9.42 8.53
CA ASN A 63 -10.68 9.59 8.91
C ASN A 63 -10.89 9.53 10.43
N ARG A 64 -9.82 9.47 11.24
CA ARG A 64 -9.84 9.31 12.71
C ARG A 64 -10.63 8.08 13.19
N ALA A 65 -10.86 7.10 12.32
CA ALA A 65 -11.59 5.88 12.64
C ALA A 65 -10.77 4.92 13.52
N LEU A 66 -9.43 4.98 13.46
CA LEU A 66 -8.57 4.18 14.34
C LEU A 66 -8.80 4.48 15.82
N GLU A 67 -9.15 5.73 16.17
CA GLU A 67 -9.37 6.15 17.55
C GLU A 67 -10.66 5.56 18.16
N LEU A 68 -11.54 4.97 17.33
CA LEU A 68 -12.75 4.28 17.78
C LEU A 68 -12.47 2.87 18.30
N VAL A 69 -11.36 2.25 17.87
CA VAL A 69 -11.04 0.84 18.15
C VAL A 69 -9.64 0.64 18.74
N GLY A 70 -8.83 1.69 18.84
CA GLY A 70 -7.45 1.63 19.33
C GLY A 70 -6.82 3.02 19.54
N SER A 71 -5.49 3.08 19.60
CA SER A 71 -4.75 4.33 19.76
C SER A 71 -4.03 4.74 18.47
N ARG A 72 -3.96 6.05 18.21
CA ARG A 72 -3.09 6.59 17.16
C ARG A 72 -1.61 6.27 17.39
N ARG A 73 -1.21 6.01 18.65
CA ARG A 73 0.14 5.57 19.00
C ARG A 73 0.47 4.17 18.50
N ASP A 74 -0.54 3.38 18.12
CA ASP A 74 -0.39 2.01 17.64
C ASP A 74 -0.07 1.94 16.15
N ILE A 75 -0.16 3.06 15.41
CA ILE A 75 0.09 3.10 13.95
C ILE A 75 1.43 2.46 13.57
N PRO A 76 2.58 2.75 14.22
CA PRO A 76 3.84 2.11 13.89
C PRO A 76 3.78 0.59 14.01
N VAL A 77 3.16 0.08 15.08
CA VAL A 77 3.01 -1.37 15.32
C VAL A 77 2.06 -2.01 14.31
N LEU A 78 0.98 -1.32 13.92
CA LEU A 78 0.05 -1.81 12.89
C LEU A 78 0.73 -1.89 11.52
N VAL A 79 1.56 -0.91 11.17
CA VAL A 79 2.33 -0.92 9.91
C VAL A 79 3.36 -2.03 9.92
N GLU A 80 4.11 -2.19 11.01
CA GLU A 80 5.07 -3.28 11.18
C GLU A 80 4.39 -4.64 10.99
N ARG A 81 3.28 -4.89 11.70
CA ARG A 81 2.52 -6.15 11.58
C ARG A 81 1.98 -6.38 10.17
N ALA A 82 1.48 -5.34 9.51
CA ALA A 82 0.97 -5.45 8.14
C ALA A 82 2.08 -5.79 7.13
N VAL A 83 3.32 -5.35 7.38
CA VAL A 83 4.48 -5.71 6.55
C VAL A 83 4.95 -7.13 6.89
N SER A 84 5.21 -7.43 8.17
CA SER A 84 5.73 -8.73 8.62
C SER A 84 4.78 -9.91 8.39
N ALA A 85 3.48 -9.68 8.20
CA ALA A 85 2.54 -10.75 7.84
C ALA A 85 2.75 -11.30 6.41
N HIS A 86 3.47 -10.54 5.56
CA HIS A 86 3.59 -10.81 4.13
C HIS A 86 5.04 -10.83 3.63
N LEU A 87 6.03 -10.62 4.50
CA LEU A 87 7.43 -10.97 4.27
C LEU A 87 7.67 -12.33 4.93
#